data_AF-A0A2V7JMC4-F1
#
_entry.id   AF-A0A2V7JMC4-F1
#
_cell.length_a   1.000
_cell.length_b   1.000
_cell.length_c   1.000
_cell.angle_alpha   90.00
_cell.angle_beta   90.00
_cell.angle_gamma   90.00
#
_symmetry.space_group_name_H-M   'P 1'
#
loop_
_entity.id
_entity.type
_entity.pdbx_description
1 polymer ?
#
loop_
_entity_poly.entity_id
_entity_poly.type
_entity_poly.pdbx_seq_one_letter_code
_entity_poly.pdbx_strand_id
1 'polypeptide(L)'
;MRVTFVLTVIGLLATPLAMPSAQVKAPAVAGVTLGMTPRDVGAMLGSPDRQQTSLGMRFWEYPARGITVIWREDAPGVNAIVVSKRGAGVVREVRVGDATQQVFASWGTPVRVRNSGRFIDFVGRGWTLSAEIANGRAVEITLLAAR
;
A
#
# COMPACT_ATOMS: atom_id res chain seq x y z
N MET A 1 -4.04 -34.86 54.19
CA MET A 1 -4.48 -33.56 53.65
C MET A 1 -3.46 -33.07 52.63
N ARG A 2 -3.75 -33.19 51.33
CA ARG A 2 -3.01 -32.53 50.25
C ARG A 2 -4.03 -32.17 49.18
N VAL A 3 -4.34 -30.88 49.05
CA VAL A 3 -5.26 -30.33 48.05
C VAL A 3 -4.40 -29.83 46.90
N THR A 4 -4.52 -30.50 45.75
CA THR A 4 -3.83 -30.12 44.50
C THR A 4 -4.70 -29.09 43.79
N PHE A 5 -4.23 -27.84 43.72
CA PHE A 5 -4.85 -26.80 42.90
C PHE A 5 -4.42 -26.98 41.44
N VAL A 6 -5.38 -27.27 40.55
CA VAL A 6 -5.20 -27.21 39.09
C VAL A 6 -5.64 -25.82 38.65
N LEU A 7 -4.69 -24.99 38.23
CA LEU A 7 -4.93 -23.67 37.65
C LEU A 7 -5.13 -23.82 36.14
N THR A 8 -6.39 -23.80 35.71
CA THR A 8 -6.77 -23.77 34.29
C THR A 8 -6.62 -22.33 33.78
N VAL A 9 -5.57 -22.07 33.00
CA VAL A 9 -5.41 -20.79 32.29
C VAL A 9 -6.32 -20.80 31.06
N ILE A 10 -7.41 -20.04 31.12
CA ILE A 10 -8.30 -19.77 29.98
C ILE A 10 -7.58 -18.75 29.08
N GLY A 11 -7.04 -19.22 27.96
CA GLY A 11 -6.45 -18.38 26.93
C GLY A 11 -7.52 -17.52 26.25
N LEU A 12 -7.51 -16.22 26.51
CA LEU A 12 -8.33 -15.23 25.82
C LEU A 12 -7.82 -15.10 24.37
N LEU A 13 -8.52 -15.73 23.42
CA LEU A 13 -8.27 -15.50 21.99
C LEU A 13 -8.72 -14.06 21.66
N ALA A 14 -7.77 -13.14 21.64
CA ALA A 14 -8.01 -11.79 21.14
C ALA A 14 -8.30 -11.87 19.63
N THR A 15 -9.57 -11.80 19.25
CA THR A 15 -9.96 -11.55 17.86
C THR A 15 -9.43 -10.17 17.46
N PRO A 16 -8.52 -10.05 16.48
CA PRO A 16 -8.08 -8.74 16.02
C PRO A 16 -9.30 -8.01 15.43
N LEU A 17 -9.70 -6.94 16.08
CA LEU A 17 -10.72 -6.03 15.54
C LEU A 17 -10.19 -5.49 14.22
N ALA A 18 -10.78 -5.92 13.11
CA ALA A 18 -10.57 -5.29 11.81
C ALA A 18 -10.95 -3.81 11.96
N MET A 19 -9.95 -2.94 12.00
CA MET A 19 -10.20 -1.50 12.13
C MET A 19 -11.01 -1.03 10.91
N PRO A 20 -12.17 -0.37 11.12
CA PRO A 20 -12.94 0.21 10.02
C PRO A 20 -12.05 1.17 9.23
N SER A 21 -11.94 0.96 7.91
CA SER A 21 -11.00 1.68 7.04
C SER A 21 -11.26 3.20 6.95
N ALA A 22 -12.38 3.69 7.49
CA ALA A 22 -12.88 5.06 7.36
C ALA A 22 -12.04 6.15 8.06
N GLN A 23 -11.11 5.80 8.96
CA GLN A 23 -10.27 6.77 9.70
C GLN A 23 -8.76 6.67 9.42
N VAL A 24 -8.32 5.76 8.55
CA VAL A 24 -6.89 5.48 8.38
C VAL A 24 -6.25 6.49 7.43
N LYS A 25 -5.22 7.22 7.91
CA LYS A 25 -4.37 8.11 7.10
C LYS A 25 -3.77 7.35 5.91
N ALA A 26 -3.58 8.03 4.78
CA ALA A 26 -2.89 7.44 3.64
C ALA A 26 -1.52 6.91 4.06
N PRO A 27 -1.14 5.68 3.68
CA PRO A 27 0.17 5.15 4.01
C PRO A 27 1.27 5.93 3.28
N ALA A 28 2.47 5.92 3.85
CA ALA A 28 3.67 6.32 3.14
C ALA A 28 4.25 5.12 2.40
N VAL A 29 4.90 5.37 1.27
CA VAL A 29 5.62 4.38 0.47
C VAL A 29 7.03 4.88 0.27
N ALA A 30 8.03 4.19 0.84
CA ALA A 30 9.42 4.62 0.82
C ALA A 30 9.64 6.07 1.30
N GLY A 31 8.88 6.51 2.29
CA GLY A 31 8.91 7.88 2.82
C GLY A 31 8.12 8.91 1.99
N VAL A 32 7.62 8.55 0.80
CA VAL A 32 6.77 9.42 -0.03
C VAL A 32 5.31 9.24 0.36
N THR A 33 4.58 10.35 0.46
CA THR A 33 3.15 10.39 0.74
C THR A 33 2.39 11.07 -0.39
N LEU A 34 1.10 10.78 -0.52
CA LEU A 34 0.20 11.55 -1.38
C LEU A 34 0.25 13.04 -1.02
N GLY A 35 0.15 13.91 -2.02
CA GLY A 35 0.22 15.37 -1.88
C GLY A 35 1.63 15.95 -1.67
N MET A 36 2.66 15.11 -1.50
CA MET A 36 4.05 15.58 -1.41
C MET A 36 4.46 16.34 -2.69
N THR A 37 5.17 17.45 -2.59
CA THR A 37 5.54 18.23 -3.79
C THR A 37 6.67 17.55 -4.56
N PRO A 38 6.86 17.82 -5.86
CA PRO A 38 8.00 17.29 -6.61
C PRO A 38 9.36 17.62 -5.99
N ARG A 39 9.48 18.81 -5.36
CA ARG A 39 10.68 19.22 -4.62
C ARG A 39 10.94 18.29 -3.44
N ASP A 40 9.92 18.01 -2.64
CA ASP A 40 10.04 17.16 -1.44
C ASP A 40 10.30 15.69 -1.83
N VAL A 41 9.68 15.22 -2.92
CA VAL A 41 9.99 13.90 -3.51
C VAL A 41 11.46 13.84 -3.92
N GLY A 42 11.98 14.88 -4.59
CA GLY A 42 13.38 14.97 -4.97
C GLY A 42 14.33 15.00 -3.76
N ALA A 43 13.95 15.65 -2.67
CA ALA A 43 14.71 15.64 -1.42
C ALA A 43 14.72 14.25 -0.75
N MET A 44 13.60 13.51 -0.85
CA MET A 44 13.45 12.18 -0.24
C MET A 44 14.12 11.07 -1.05
N LEU A 45 13.88 11.04 -2.37
CA LEU A 45 14.30 9.94 -3.24
C LEU A 45 15.55 10.29 -4.07
N GLY A 46 15.93 11.56 -4.16
CA GLY A 46 16.93 12.03 -5.12
C GLY A 46 16.33 12.26 -6.50
N SER A 47 17.18 12.35 -7.51
CA SER A 47 16.73 12.49 -8.90
C SER A 47 16.17 11.16 -9.42
N PRO A 48 15.08 11.18 -10.20
CA PRO A 48 14.57 9.99 -10.86
C PRO A 48 15.51 9.52 -11.97
N ASP A 49 15.54 8.20 -12.20
CA ASP A 49 16.31 7.60 -13.27
C ASP A 49 15.67 7.90 -14.65
N ARG A 50 14.33 8.01 -14.68
CA ARG A 50 13.57 8.39 -15.88
C ARG A 50 12.44 9.35 -15.52
N GLN A 51 12.20 10.29 -16.42
CA GLN A 51 11.06 11.19 -16.34
C GLN A 51 10.24 11.10 -17.61
N GLN A 52 8.93 10.93 -17.46
CA GLN A 52 8.00 10.91 -18.59
C GLN A 52 6.82 11.84 -18.31
N THR A 53 6.21 12.34 -19.37
CA THR A 53 4.93 13.04 -19.31
C THR A 53 3.98 12.38 -20.30
N SER A 54 2.78 12.04 -19.84
CA SER A 54 1.75 11.42 -20.68
C SER A 54 0.37 11.78 -20.16
N LEU A 55 -0.53 12.17 -21.05
CA LEU A 55 -1.94 12.48 -20.74
C LEU A 55 -2.11 13.47 -19.55
N GLY A 56 -1.26 14.51 -19.49
CA GLY A 56 -1.29 15.50 -18.40
C GLY A 56 -0.77 14.98 -17.05
N MET A 57 -0.15 13.80 -17.03
CA MET A 57 0.50 13.22 -15.85
C MET A 57 2.01 13.24 -16.03
N ARG A 58 2.73 13.51 -14.96
CA ARG A 58 4.19 13.38 -14.87
C ARG A 58 4.55 12.12 -14.10
N PHE A 59 5.54 11.41 -14.58
CA PHE A 59 6.04 10.16 -14.04
C PHE A 59 7.51 10.31 -13.71
N TRP A 60 7.85 10.16 -12.44
CA TRP A 60 9.22 10.04 -11.97
C TRP A 60 9.48 8.60 -11.58
N GLU A 61 10.30 7.92 -12.38
CA GLU A 61 10.57 6.50 -12.23
C GLU A 61 11.94 6.29 -11.58
N TYR A 62 11.96 5.36 -10.64
CA TYR A 62 13.15 4.87 -9.96
C TYR A 62 13.23 3.35 -10.14
N PRO A 63 13.48 2.82 -11.36
CA PRO A 63 13.35 1.40 -11.65
C PRO A 63 14.27 0.53 -10.80
N ALA A 64 15.46 1.02 -10.43
CA ALA A 64 16.36 0.30 -9.54
C ALA A 64 15.70 0.02 -8.18
N ARG A 65 14.93 0.98 -7.66
CA ARG A 65 14.19 0.91 -6.39
C ARG A 65 12.79 0.29 -6.56
N GLY A 66 12.26 0.22 -7.78
CA GLY A 66 10.92 -0.29 -8.07
C GLY A 66 9.81 0.64 -7.60
N ILE A 67 10.02 1.95 -7.74
CA ILE A 67 9.09 3.00 -7.35
C ILE A 67 8.82 3.88 -8.56
N THR A 68 7.56 4.20 -8.81
CA THR A 68 7.15 5.28 -9.72
C THR A 68 6.27 6.26 -8.97
N VAL A 69 6.61 7.53 -9.01
CA VAL A 69 5.83 8.62 -8.41
C VAL A 69 5.14 9.39 -9.51
N ILE A 70 3.85 9.62 -9.35
CA ILE A 70 2.98 10.14 -10.41
C ILE A 70 2.19 11.33 -9.85
N TRP A 71 2.12 12.42 -10.61
CA TRP A 71 1.26 13.56 -10.31
C TRP A 71 0.70 14.18 -11.57
N ARG A 72 -0.41 14.92 -11.44
CA ARG A 72 -0.95 15.71 -12.53
C ARG A 72 -0.10 16.95 -12.76
N GLU A 73 0.03 17.37 -14.00
CA GLU A 73 0.74 18.60 -14.35
C GLU A 73 -0.02 19.85 -13.90
N ASP A 74 -1.36 19.77 -13.87
CA ASP A 74 -2.27 20.85 -13.47
C ASP A 74 -2.67 20.83 -11.99
N ALA A 75 -2.13 19.90 -11.18
CA ALA A 75 -2.43 19.81 -9.76
C ALA A 75 -1.17 19.70 -8.90
N PRO A 76 -1.19 20.25 -7.68
CA PRO A 76 -0.04 20.17 -6.80
C PRO A 76 0.11 18.77 -6.18
N GLY A 77 1.31 18.21 -6.33
CA GLY A 77 1.81 17.10 -5.51
C GLY A 77 1.42 15.70 -5.98
N VAL A 78 2.01 14.69 -5.33
CA VAL A 78 1.87 13.28 -5.69
C VAL A 78 0.41 12.82 -5.67
N ASN A 79 -0.09 12.37 -6.83
CA ASN A 79 -1.42 11.76 -6.98
C ASN A 79 -1.39 10.24 -6.88
N ALA A 80 -0.29 9.59 -7.28
CA ALA A 80 -0.13 8.15 -7.13
C ALA A 80 1.32 7.72 -6.92
N ILE A 81 1.49 6.59 -6.26
CA ILE A 81 2.78 5.92 -6.05
C ILE A 81 2.59 4.46 -6.43
N VAL A 82 3.41 3.97 -7.35
CA VAL A 82 3.42 2.58 -7.81
C VAL A 82 4.67 1.89 -7.27
N VAL A 83 4.49 0.68 -6.74
CA VAL A 83 5.53 -0.18 -6.20
C VAL A 83 5.55 -1.49 -6.95
N SER A 84 6.66 -1.79 -7.61
CA SER A 84 6.81 -2.98 -8.47
C SER A 84 7.91 -3.95 -8.04
N LYS A 85 8.67 -3.62 -6.98
CA LYS A 85 9.71 -4.50 -6.43
C LYS A 85 9.55 -4.70 -4.93
N ARG A 86 9.88 -5.89 -4.45
CA ARG A 86 9.88 -6.23 -3.01
C ARG A 86 10.78 -5.31 -2.18
N GLY A 87 11.91 -4.87 -2.75
CA GLY A 87 12.89 -3.99 -2.10
C GLY A 87 12.44 -2.53 -1.95
N ALA A 88 11.36 -2.11 -2.60
CA ALA A 88 10.85 -0.75 -2.53
C ALA A 88 10.30 -0.36 -1.15
N GLY A 89 9.93 -1.36 -0.33
CA GLY A 89 9.46 -1.15 1.03
C GLY A 89 8.15 -1.86 1.34
N VAL A 90 7.61 -1.53 2.51
CA VAL A 90 6.33 -2.04 3.03
C VAL A 90 5.25 -1.00 2.80
N VAL A 91 4.06 -1.45 2.40
CA VAL A 91 2.84 -0.64 2.29
C VAL A 91 1.79 -1.26 3.20
N ARG A 92 1.59 -0.67 4.39
CA ARG A 92 0.70 -1.21 5.44
C ARG A 92 0.90 -2.71 5.68
N GLU A 93 2.08 -3.08 6.16
CA GLU A 93 2.48 -4.47 6.42
C GLU A 93 2.53 -5.43 5.21
N VAL A 94 2.36 -4.94 3.98
CA VAL A 94 2.42 -5.75 2.74
C VAL A 94 3.58 -5.31 1.86
N ARG A 95 4.28 -6.27 1.27
CA ARG A 95 5.31 -6.05 0.24
C ARG A 95 4.89 -6.69 -1.09
N VAL A 96 5.48 -6.20 -2.18
CA VAL A 96 5.46 -6.95 -3.45
C VAL A 96 6.08 -8.33 -3.23
N GLY A 97 5.42 -9.35 -3.80
CA GLY A 97 5.72 -10.77 -3.66
C GLY A 97 4.95 -11.48 -2.55
N ASP A 98 4.28 -10.75 -1.65
CA ASP A 98 3.49 -11.37 -0.58
C ASP A 98 2.24 -12.05 -1.16
N ALA A 99 1.79 -13.13 -0.49
CA ALA A 99 0.65 -13.91 -0.94
C ALA A 99 -0.66 -13.13 -0.79
N THR A 100 -1.64 -13.39 -1.67
CA THR A 100 -2.96 -12.72 -1.62
C THR A 100 -3.61 -12.83 -0.23
N GLN A 101 -3.46 -13.97 0.45
CA GLN A 101 -3.96 -14.17 1.82
C GLN A 101 -3.31 -13.21 2.83
N GLN A 102 -2.02 -12.92 2.69
CA GLN A 102 -1.32 -11.94 3.55
C GLN A 102 -1.83 -10.52 3.27
N VAL A 103 -2.12 -10.19 2.01
CA VAL A 103 -2.73 -8.91 1.65
C VAL A 103 -4.09 -8.75 2.35
N PHE A 104 -4.94 -9.78 2.32
CA PHE A 104 -6.24 -9.74 3.01
C PHE A 104 -6.10 -9.70 4.52
N ALA A 105 -5.13 -10.42 5.11
CA ALA A 105 -4.88 -10.36 6.54
C ALA A 105 -4.46 -8.95 7.00
N SER A 106 -3.62 -8.26 6.22
CA SER A 106 -3.10 -6.93 6.58
C SER A 106 -4.03 -5.78 6.21
N TRP A 107 -4.69 -5.84 5.04
CA TRP A 107 -5.52 -4.75 4.52
C TRP A 107 -7.02 -4.95 4.74
N GLY A 108 -7.44 -6.16 5.10
CA GLY A 108 -8.83 -6.53 5.35
C GLY A 108 -9.54 -7.07 4.10
N THR A 109 -10.83 -6.81 4.01
CA THR A 109 -11.65 -7.19 2.85
C THR A 109 -11.56 -6.12 1.77
N PRO A 110 -11.29 -6.47 0.49
CA PRO A 110 -11.27 -5.49 -0.58
C PRO A 110 -12.67 -4.93 -0.81
N VAL A 111 -12.77 -3.63 -1.12
CA VAL A 111 -14.04 -3.00 -1.47
C VAL A 111 -14.42 -3.23 -2.92
N ARG A 112 -13.45 -3.59 -3.75
CA ARG A 112 -13.66 -3.89 -5.17
C ARG A 112 -12.63 -4.89 -5.66
N VAL A 113 -13.08 -5.83 -6.48
CA VAL A 113 -12.23 -6.80 -7.18
C VAL A 113 -12.49 -6.64 -8.68
N ARG A 114 -11.43 -6.50 -9.48
CA ARG A 114 -11.52 -6.25 -10.93
C ARG A 114 -10.72 -7.28 -11.71
N ASN A 115 -11.05 -7.40 -13.00
CA ASN A 115 -10.35 -8.25 -13.97
C ASN A 115 -10.14 -9.68 -13.46
N SER A 116 -11.24 -10.33 -13.05
CA SER A 116 -11.23 -11.72 -12.56
C SER A 116 -10.27 -11.97 -11.38
N GLY A 117 -10.12 -10.99 -10.49
CA GLY A 117 -9.25 -11.12 -9.31
C GLY A 117 -7.84 -10.57 -9.48
N ARG A 118 -7.49 -10.10 -10.69
CA ARG A 118 -6.16 -9.51 -10.95
C ARG A 118 -5.94 -8.22 -10.19
N PHE A 119 -6.96 -7.40 -9.94
CA PHE A 119 -6.80 -6.19 -9.12
C PHE A 119 -7.76 -6.22 -7.94
N ILE A 120 -7.22 -5.98 -6.75
CA ILE A 120 -7.98 -5.89 -5.51
C ILE A 120 -7.78 -4.49 -4.91
N ASP A 121 -8.88 -3.76 -4.72
CA ASP A 121 -8.87 -2.38 -4.30
C ASP A 121 -9.39 -2.24 -2.85
N PHE A 122 -8.71 -1.40 -2.08
CA PHE A 122 -9.00 -1.08 -0.68
C PHE A 122 -9.05 0.44 -0.56
N VAL A 123 -10.08 0.96 0.10
CA VAL A 123 -10.26 2.40 0.25
C VAL A 123 -10.08 2.81 1.69
N GLY A 124 -9.37 3.91 1.89
CA GLY A 124 -9.40 4.67 3.13
C GLY A 124 -9.94 6.07 2.87
N ARG A 125 -9.79 6.96 3.86
CA ARG A 125 -10.28 8.34 3.74
C ARG A 125 -9.40 9.15 2.78
N GLY A 126 -9.88 9.32 1.54
CA GLY A 126 -9.21 10.14 0.52
C GLY A 126 -8.10 9.42 -0.24
N TRP A 127 -8.02 8.09 -0.17
CA TRP A 127 -7.02 7.30 -0.90
C TRP A 127 -7.51 5.88 -1.20
N THR A 128 -6.90 5.25 -2.20
CA THR A 128 -7.12 3.86 -2.59
C THR A 128 -5.78 3.12 -2.66
N LEU A 129 -5.70 1.93 -2.08
CA LEU A 129 -4.65 0.95 -2.38
C LEU A 129 -5.21 -0.07 -3.36
N SER A 130 -4.47 -0.32 -4.43
CA SER A 130 -4.74 -1.41 -5.37
C SER A 130 -3.54 -2.36 -5.34
N ALA A 131 -3.77 -3.66 -5.10
CA ALA A 131 -2.76 -4.67 -5.36
C ALA A 131 -3.10 -5.39 -6.66
N GLU A 132 -2.13 -5.46 -7.57
CA GLU A 132 -2.19 -6.37 -8.71
C GLU A 132 -1.72 -7.75 -8.25
N ILE A 133 -2.54 -8.77 -8.49
CA ILE A 133 -2.30 -10.17 -8.13
C ILE A 133 -2.00 -10.98 -9.39
N ALA A 134 -0.88 -11.70 -9.37
CA ALA A 134 -0.57 -12.73 -10.34
C ALA A 134 -0.03 -13.98 -9.62
N ASN A 135 -0.46 -15.16 -10.05
CA ASN A 135 -0.06 -16.44 -9.44
C ASN A 135 -0.22 -16.48 -7.91
N GLY A 136 -1.29 -15.87 -7.40
CA GLY A 136 -1.59 -15.83 -5.96
C GLY A 136 -0.71 -14.88 -5.13
N ARG A 137 0.03 -13.96 -5.77
CA ARG A 137 0.94 -13.00 -5.11
C ARG A 137 0.74 -11.59 -5.61
N ALA A 138 0.98 -10.60 -4.75
CA ALA A 138 1.05 -9.20 -5.14
C ALA A 138 2.27 -8.97 -6.04
N VAL A 139 2.07 -8.53 -7.27
CA VAL A 139 3.16 -8.18 -8.21
C VAL A 139 3.36 -6.68 -8.35
N GLU A 140 2.32 -5.90 -8.06
CA GLU A 140 2.38 -4.45 -7.99
C GLU A 140 1.45 -3.94 -6.90
N ILE A 141 1.83 -2.86 -6.24
CA ILE A 141 0.99 -2.14 -5.28
C ILE A 141 0.94 -0.68 -5.72
N THR A 142 -0.26 -0.16 -5.92
CA THR A 142 -0.48 1.24 -6.23
C THR A 142 -1.24 1.92 -5.10
N LEU A 143 -0.68 3.01 -4.57
CA LEU A 143 -1.38 3.97 -3.74
C LEU A 143 -1.84 5.14 -4.60
N LEU A 144 -3.14 5.44 -4.57
CA LEU A 144 -3.75 6.54 -5.32
C LEU A 144 -4.46 7.50 -4.38
N ALA A 145 -4.37 8.80 -4.66
CA ALA A 145 -5.28 9.79 -4.10
C ALA A 145 -6.71 9.53 -4.60
N ALA A 146 -7.70 9.79 -3.74
CA ALA A 146 -9.09 9.86 -4.20
C ALA A 146 -9.24 10.99 -5.22
N ARG A 147 -10.15 10.77 -6.18
CA ARG A 147 -10.56 11.82 -7.12
C ARG A 147 -11.41 12.86 -6.43
#